data_AF-A0A5A8AFS8-F1
#
_entry.id   AF-A0A5A8AFS8-F1
#
_cell.length_a   1.000
_cell.length_b   1.000
_cell.length_c   1.000
_cell.angle_alpha   90.00
_cell.angle_beta   90.00
_cell.angle_gamma   90.00
#
_symmetry.space_group_name_H-M   'P 1'
#
loop_
_entity.id
_entity.type
_entity.pdbx_description
1 polymer ?
#
loop_
_entity_poly.entity_id
_entity_poly.type
_entity_poly.pdbx_seq_one_letter_code
_entity_poly.pdbx_strand_id
1 'polypeptide(L)'
;MRNHMKLFLTLSLLLPGLLLSLKSQVCTVDVNGQTFAMGDGSSIPAGTPHTFTQPATNYGFTLDIYSLDNSFNMNINGTLLATQEIEFATGAGLTQNIQFADGAKWQDGNVPAVWSISGSASTTPAVRVVISPTGGITMFGSKSSGGPLLPLVLTNGNAFNTISWNTTGNNSVTVTQNVVGPTRISGYGSGKNTVPCHCTQPGAAGTPAGFTKMGILTKGSKTVTNWPESVPNGHIVLDASDKGMVISHMTTAQRNALVPVEGMLIYNTDLKCVQLYRGSAPAIDAARTGWNCISRGCNENR
;
A
#
# COMPACT_ATOMS: atom_id res chain seq x y z
N MET A 1 13.01 -48.46 -19.62
CA MET A 1 11.74 -48.25 -20.36
C MET A 1 10.81 -47.49 -19.42
N ARG A 2 10.54 -46.19 -19.69
CA ARG A 2 9.21 -45.63 -20.04
C ARG A 2 8.09 -46.08 -19.07
N ASN A 3 7.24 -45.24 -18.48
CA ASN A 3 6.86 -43.85 -18.75
C ASN A 3 6.04 -43.33 -17.56
N HIS A 4 5.99 -42.00 -17.41
CA HIS A 4 5.07 -41.26 -16.53
C HIS A 4 3.60 -41.47 -16.92
N MET A 5 2.68 -41.28 -15.95
CA MET A 5 1.46 -40.51 -16.23
C MET A 5 0.95 -39.79 -14.96
N LYS A 6 1.09 -38.46 -14.98
CA LYS A 6 0.43 -37.53 -14.08
C LYS A 6 -1.07 -37.52 -14.40
N LEU A 7 -1.88 -37.60 -13.35
CA LEU A 7 -3.34 -37.51 -13.42
C LEU A 7 -3.73 -36.09 -13.87
N PHE A 8 -4.08 -35.95 -15.15
CA PHE A 8 -4.81 -34.80 -15.67
C PHE A 8 -6.28 -34.96 -15.27
N LEU A 9 -6.76 -34.13 -14.34
CA LEU A 9 -8.19 -33.94 -14.16
C LEU A 9 -8.64 -32.86 -15.15
N THR A 10 -9.08 -33.30 -16.33
CA THR A 10 -9.82 -32.46 -17.28
C THR A 10 -11.17 -32.10 -16.66
N LEU A 11 -11.26 -30.91 -16.07
CA LEU A 11 -12.54 -30.32 -15.69
C LEU A 11 -13.18 -29.69 -16.93
N SER A 12 -13.80 -30.52 -17.76
CA SER A 12 -14.73 -30.08 -18.79
C SER A 12 -16.06 -29.75 -18.13
N LEU A 13 -16.26 -28.49 -17.73
CA LEU A 13 -17.56 -27.96 -17.31
C LEU A 13 -18.13 -27.06 -18.42
N LEU A 14 -18.97 -27.65 -19.26
CA LEU A 14 -19.95 -26.92 -20.07
C LEU A 14 -21.15 -26.59 -19.17
N LEU A 15 -21.12 -25.44 -18.50
CA LEU A 15 -22.29 -24.79 -17.92
C LEU A 15 -22.42 -23.41 -18.57
N PRO A 16 -23.51 -23.10 -19.27
CA PRO A 16 -23.73 -21.76 -19.78
C PRO A 16 -24.03 -20.84 -18.58
N GLY A 17 -23.13 -19.90 -18.30
CA GLY A 17 -23.44 -18.76 -17.45
C GLY A 17 -22.65 -18.60 -16.15
N LEU A 18 -21.62 -19.42 -15.87
CA LEU A 18 -20.70 -19.09 -14.77
C LEU A 18 -19.57 -18.19 -15.29
N LEU A 19 -19.80 -16.88 -15.25
CA LEU A 19 -18.71 -15.89 -15.30
C LEU A 19 -17.77 -16.20 -14.14
N LEU A 20 -16.68 -16.93 -14.40
CA LEU A 20 -15.50 -16.91 -13.55
C LEU A 20 -15.03 -15.45 -13.57
N SER A 21 -15.38 -14.70 -12.52
CA SER A 21 -14.75 -13.42 -12.25
C SER A 21 -13.28 -13.71 -11.95
N LEU A 22 -12.46 -13.64 -13.00
CA LEU A 22 -11.02 -13.47 -12.87
C LEU A 22 -10.86 -12.20 -12.03
N LYS A 23 -10.64 -12.36 -10.72
CA LYS A 23 -10.28 -11.23 -9.86
C LYS A 23 -9.00 -10.65 -10.46
N SER A 24 -9.14 -9.57 -11.21
CA SER A 24 -8.00 -8.84 -11.73
C SER A 24 -7.17 -8.45 -10.52
N GLN A 25 -5.92 -8.91 -10.46
CA GLN A 25 -5.02 -8.52 -9.40
C GLN A 25 -4.90 -7.00 -9.44
N VAL A 26 -5.22 -6.34 -8.33
CA VAL A 26 -5.06 -4.89 -8.21
C VAL A 26 -3.76 -4.62 -7.48
N CYS A 27 -2.88 -3.86 -8.12
CA CYS A 27 -1.66 -3.36 -7.51
C CYS A 27 -1.82 -1.89 -7.20
N THR A 28 -1.27 -1.47 -6.07
CA THR A 28 -1.45 -0.11 -5.56
C THR A 28 -0.13 0.47 -5.11
N VAL A 29 -0.02 1.79 -5.18
CA VAL A 29 0.99 2.58 -4.47
C VAL A 29 0.31 3.45 -3.42
N ASP A 30 1.00 3.67 -2.31
CA ASP A 30 0.50 4.53 -1.25
C ASP A 30 0.60 6.00 -1.64
N VAL A 31 -0.37 6.77 -1.18
CA VAL A 31 -0.46 8.22 -1.35
C VAL A 31 -0.50 8.83 0.05
N ASN A 32 0.54 9.59 0.38
CA ASN A 32 0.63 10.30 1.65
C ASN A 32 -0.43 11.40 1.71
N GLY A 33 -1.27 11.36 2.74
CA GLY A 33 -2.16 12.45 3.07
C GLY A 33 -1.57 13.39 4.10
N GLN A 34 -2.45 14.05 4.85
CA GLN A 34 -2.11 15.09 5.83
C GLN A 34 -2.59 14.69 7.23
N THR A 35 -1.94 15.26 8.25
CA THR A 35 -2.39 15.18 9.64
C THR A 35 -3.62 16.07 9.86
N PHE A 36 -4.40 15.75 10.88
CA PHE A 36 -5.49 16.59 11.36
C PHE A 36 -5.54 16.53 12.89
N ALA A 37 -5.92 17.64 13.52
CA ALA A 37 -6.13 17.71 14.96
C ALA A 37 -7.14 18.82 15.31
N MET A 38 -7.95 18.58 16.33
CA MET A 38 -8.88 19.53 16.94
C MET A 38 -8.99 19.21 18.43
N GLY A 39 -9.33 20.22 19.24
CA GLY A 39 -9.68 20.09 20.63
C GLY A 39 -8.51 20.36 21.58
N ASP A 40 -8.62 19.84 22.80
CA ASP A 40 -7.65 20.10 23.87
C ASP A 40 -6.21 19.72 23.45
N GLY A 41 -5.27 20.64 23.67
CA GLY A 41 -3.88 20.53 23.21
C GLY A 41 -3.64 20.88 21.73
N SER A 42 -4.66 21.34 20.99
CA SER A 42 -4.51 21.86 19.61
C SER A 42 -4.80 23.37 19.54
N SER A 43 -4.39 24.03 18.45
CA SER A 43 -4.72 25.44 18.20
C SER A 43 -6.19 25.66 17.78
N ILE A 44 -6.96 24.59 17.61
CA ILE A 44 -8.33 24.61 17.10
C ILE A 44 -9.25 24.13 18.22
N PRO A 45 -10.10 25.01 18.79
CA PRO A 45 -10.97 24.64 19.90
C PRO A 45 -11.91 23.48 19.56
N ALA A 46 -12.25 22.67 20.56
CA ALA A 46 -13.24 21.61 20.43
C ALA A 46 -14.61 22.19 20.02
N GLY A 47 -15.34 21.49 19.16
CA GLY A 47 -16.69 21.88 18.72
C GLY A 47 -16.76 22.97 17.66
N THR A 48 -15.63 23.56 17.27
CA THR A 48 -15.58 24.42 16.08
C THR A 48 -15.26 23.53 14.88
N PRO A 49 -16.15 23.42 13.86
CA PRO A 49 -15.86 22.59 12.69
C PRO A 49 -14.52 22.99 12.06
N HIS A 50 -13.67 21.99 11.80
CA HIS A 50 -12.36 22.21 11.22
C HIS A 50 -12.22 21.52 9.88
N THR A 51 -11.89 22.29 8.86
CA THR A 51 -11.66 21.80 7.51
C THR A 51 -10.18 21.65 7.22
N PHE A 52 -9.79 20.47 6.72
CA PHE A 52 -8.47 20.18 6.16
C PHE A 52 -8.61 19.52 4.79
N THR A 53 -7.49 19.46 4.07
CA THR A 53 -7.43 18.86 2.74
C THR A 53 -6.69 17.53 2.76
N GLN A 54 -7.20 16.56 2.01
CA GLN A 54 -6.55 15.28 1.73
C GLN A 54 -6.34 15.11 0.21
N PRO A 55 -5.35 14.31 -0.23
CA PRO A 55 -5.02 14.18 -1.65
C PRO A 55 -6.10 13.40 -2.42
N ALA A 56 -6.06 13.53 -3.75
CA ALA A 56 -6.84 12.67 -4.64
C ALA A 56 -6.30 11.24 -4.61
N THR A 57 -7.19 10.25 -4.54
CA THR A 57 -6.84 8.83 -4.69
C THR A 57 -7.91 8.08 -5.47
N ASN A 58 -7.51 7.04 -6.22
CA ASN A 58 -8.42 6.27 -7.07
C ASN A 58 -8.69 4.83 -6.58
N TYR A 59 -8.08 4.42 -5.47
CA TYR A 59 -8.26 3.10 -4.87
C TYR A 59 -8.53 3.18 -3.36
N GLY A 60 -9.37 4.14 -2.98
CA GLY A 60 -9.82 4.33 -1.60
C GLY A 60 -8.89 5.21 -0.76
N PHE A 61 -9.36 5.47 0.46
CA PHE A 61 -8.72 6.35 1.43
C PHE A 61 -8.95 5.85 2.85
N THR A 62 -7.98 6.07 3.72
CA THR A 62 -7.99 5.68 5.13
C THR A 62 -7.73 6.90 6.00
N LEU A 63 -8.54 7.09 7.03
CA LEU A 63 -8.33 8.07 8.09
C LEU A 63 -8.05 7.32 9.38
N ASP A 64 -6.82 7.43 9.86
CA ASP A 64 -6.38 6.86 11.13
C ASP A 64 -6.51 7.91 12.22
N ILE A 65 -7.29 7.60 13.25
CA ILE A 65 -7.53 8.44 14.41
C ILE A 65 -6.69 7.91 15.56
N TYR A 66 -5.75 8.71 16.03
CA TYR A 66 -4.79 8.36 17.08
C TYR A 66 -5.30 8.70 18.47
N SER A 67 -6.03 9.81 18.61
CA SER A 67 -6.72 10.15 19.85
C SER A 67 -8.12 10.63 19.53
N LEU A 68 -9.08 10.27 20.38
CA LEU A 68 -10.48 10.64 20.24
C LEU A 68 -11.11 10.82 21.61
N ASP A 69 -11.80 11.94 21.77
CA ASP A 69 -12.64 12.28 22.90
C ASP A 69 -13.74 13.20 22.34
N ASN A 70 -15.00 12.85 22.25
CA ASN A 70 -15.67 11.61 22.64
C ASN A 70 -16.54 11.10 21.48
N SER A 71 -16.78 11.98 20.49
CA SER A 71 -17.52 11.71 19.27
C SER A 71 -16.83 12.35 18.08
N PHE A 72 -17.18 11.91 16.89
CA PHE A 72 -16.89 12.66 15.67
C PHE A 72 -17.90 12.36 14.56
N ASN A 73 -18.01 13.28 13.62
CA ASN A 73 -18.45 13.01 12.26
C ASN A 73 -17.55 13.79 11.29
N MET A 74 -17.62 13.46 10.00
CA MET A 74 -16.85 14.17 8.98
C MET A 74 -17.72 14.46 7.78
N ASN A 75 -17.78 15.73 7.37
CA ASN A 75 -18.31 16.12 6.08
C ASN A 75 -17.17 16.09 5.04
N ILE A 76 -17.27 15.17 4.09
CA ILE A 76 -16.29 14.97 3.02
C ILE A 76 -16.93 15.38 1.70
N ASN A 77 -16.38 16.43 1.08
CA ASN A 77 -16.89 16.99 -0.18
C ASN A 77 -18.41 17.27 -0.18
N GLY A 78 -18.96 17.71 0.95
CA GLY A 78 -20.39 18.00 1.11
C GLY A 78 -21.23 16.84 1.65
N THR A 79 -20.68 15.63 1.78
CA THR A 79 -21.40 14.44 2.29
C THR A 79 -20.89 14.03 3.67
N LEU A 80 -21.79 13.89 4.65
CA LEU A 80 -21.42 13.37 5.98
C LEU A 80 -21.02 11.90 5.91
N LEU A 81 -20.05 11.48 6.73
CA LEU A 81 -19.59 10.10 6.88
C LEU A 81 -20.70 9.22 7.44
N ALA A 82 -21.37 9.68 8.50
CA ALA A 82 -22.50 8.99 9.12
C ALA A 82 -23.74 9.89 9.18
N THR A 83 -24.94 9.28 9.22
CA THR A 83 -26.23 9.98 9.29
C THR A 83 -26.42 10.79 10.58
N GLN A 84 -25.69 10.43 11.64
CA GLN A 84 -25.67 11.10 12.94
C GLN A 84 -24.23 11.20 13.43
N GLU A 85 -23.96 12.11 14.35
CA GLU A 85 -22.68 12.16 15.07
C GLU A 85 -22.36 10.78 15.67
N ILE A 86 -21.14 10.26 15.44
CA ILE A 86 -20.75 8.94 15.96
C ILE A 86 -20.30 9.12 17.39
N GLU A 87 -21.11 8.63 18.32
CA GLU A 87 -20.93 8.82 19.75
C GLU A 87 -20.28 7.58 20.38
N PHE A 88 -19.06 7.74 20.91
CA PHE A 88 -18.32 6.66 21.57
C PHE A 88 -18.45 6.71 23.09
N ALA A 89 -18.92 7.83 23.65
CA ALA A 89 -19.05 8.00 25.09
C ALA A 89 -20.47 7.68 25.60
N THR A 90 -20.53 7.42 26.90
CA THR A 90 -21.74 7.26 27.69
C THR A 90 -21.77 8.30 28.81
N GLY A 91 -22.96 8.59 29.34
CA GLY A 91 -23.15 9.60 30.39
C GLY A 91 -23.46 11.00 29.82
N ALA A 92 -23.76 11.96 30.70
CA ALA A 92 -24.14 13.34 30.34
C ALA A 92 -25.29 13.46 29.30
N GLY A 93 -26.20 12.47 29.26
CA GLY A 93 -27.30 12.43 28.29
C GLY A 93 -26.92 11.91 26.88
N LEU A 94 -25.66 11.51 26.68
CA LEU A 94 -25.19 10.94 25.41
C LEU A 94 -25.68 9.50 25.24
N THR A 95 -26.05 9.16 24.00
CA THR A 95 -26.42 7.79 23.61
C THR A 95 -25.37 7.25 22.65
N GLN A 96 -24.50 6.38 23.16
CA GLN A 96 -23.48 5.70 22.35
C GLN A 96 -24.15 4.97 21.18
N ASN A 97 -23.69 5.21 19.96
CA ASN A 97 -24.31 4.67 18.73
C ASN A 97 -23.31 3.92 17.84
N ILE A 98 -22.22 3.45 18.45
CA ILE A 98 -21.21 2.59 17.83
C ILE A 98 -20.78 1.49 18.79
N GLN A 99 -20.48 0.31 18.26
CA GLN A 99 -19.97 -0.82 19.04
C GLN A 99 -19.06 -1.69 18.20
N PHE A 100 -18.32 -2.59 18.84
CA PHE A 100 -17.59 -3.65 18.16
C PHE A 100 -18.57 -4.66 17.56
N ALA A 101 -18.19 -5.30 16.45
CA ALA A 101 -19.01 -6.32 15.81
C ALA A 101 -19.32 -7.52 16.73
N ASP A 102 -18.50 -7.76 17.76
CA ASP A 102 -18.74 -8.77 18.79
C ASP A 102 -19.69 -8.32 19.92
N GLY A 103 -20.23 -7.10 19.83
CA GLY A 103 -21.19 -6.53 20.79
C GLY A 103 -20.58 -5.72 21.93
N ALA A 104 -19.25 -5.78 22.12
CA ALA A 104 -18.57 -4.97 23.13
C ALA A 104 -18.67 -3.47 22.83
N LYS A 105 -18.55 -2.63 23.85
CA LYS A 105 -18.59 -1.16 23.71
C LYS A 105 -17.50 -0.53 24.54
N TRP A 106 -16.94 0.60 24.09
CA TRP A 106 -16.12 1.41 25.00
C TRP A 106 -16.97 1.81 26.20
N GLN A 107 -16.39 1.75 27.40
CA GLN A 107 -17.07 1.97 28.69
C GLN A 107 -18.08 0.90 29.10
N ASP A 108 -18.00 -0.34 28.58
CA ASP A 108 -18.85 -1.45 29.03
C ASP A 108 -18.35 -2.17 30.30
N GLY A 109 -17.27 -1.67 30.90
CA GLY A 109 -16.59 -2.26 32.06
C GLY A 109 -15.43 -3.18 31.70
N ASN A 110 -15.40 -3.73 30.48
CA ASN A 110 -14.30 -4.56 29.96
C ASN A 110 -13.41 -3.79 28.99
N VAL A 111 -14.01 -2.91 28.18
CA VAL A 111 -13.29 -1.99 27.30
C VAL A 111 -13.26 -0.61 27.97
N PRO A 112 -12.08 0.01 28.16
CA PRO A 112 -11.99 1.35 28.74
C PRO A 112 -12.65 2.38 27.83
N ALA A 113 -12.73 3.63 28.29
CA ALA A 113 -13.26 4.71 27.48
C ALA A 113 -12.35 5.01 26.27
N VAL A 114 -12.93 5.50 25.17
CA VAL A 114 -12.17 5.76 23.93
C VAL A 114 -11.04 6.76 24.12
N TRP A 115 -11.22 7.76 24.99
CA TRP A 115 -10.21 8.78 25.31
C TRP A 115 -9.01 8.24 26.09
N SER A 116 -9.10 7.00 26.58
CA SER A 116 -8.01 6.27 27.24
C SER A 116 -7.25 5.37 26.26
N ILE A 117 -7.69 5.27 25.00
CA ILE A 117 -7.01 4.52 23.94
C ILE A 117 -6.13 5.46 23.13
N SER A 118 -4.83 5.19 23.12
CA SER A 118 -3.85 5.94 22.35
C SER A 118 -3.35 5.10 21.18
N GLY A 119 -3.42 5.67 19.98
CA GLY A 119 -2.81 5.13 18.77
C GLY A 119 -1.63 5.97 18.27
N SER A 120 -0.89 5.46 17.29
CA SER A 120 0.15 6.22 16.60
C SER A 120 0.37 5.71 15.17
N ALA A 121 1.19 6.41 14.39
CA ALA A 121 1.63 5.95 13.07
C ALA A 121 2.58 4.74 13.12
N SER A 122 3.30 4.55 14.24
CA SER A 122 4.23 3.43 14.45
C SER A 122 3.56 2.22 15.09
N THR A 123 2.34 2.38 15.59
CA THR A 123 1.51 1.31 16.16
C THR A 123 0.15 1.30 15.47
N THR A 124 -0.86 0.73 16.13
CA THR A 124 -2.24 0.72 15.65
C THR A 124 -2.97 2.02 16.05
N PRO A 125 -3.79 2.63 15.17
CA PRO A 125 -4.66 3.74 15.57
C PRO A 125 -5.73 3.31 16.58
N ALA A 126 -6.30 4.27 17.31
CA ALA A 126 -7.43 4.01 18.20
C ALA A 126 -8.70 3.66 17.41
N VAL A 127 -8.94 4.39 16.32
CA VAL A 127 -10.04 4.17 15.38
C VAL A 127 -9.51 4.35 13.96
N ARG A 128 -9.97 3.53 13.02
CA ARG A 128 -9.67 3.62 11.60
C ARG A 128 -10.96 3.71 10.80
N VAL A 129 -11.06 4.71 9.95
CA VAL A 129 -12.11 4.82 8.93
C VAL A 129 -11.52 4.46 7.58
N VAL A 130 -12.16 3.58 6.83
CA VAL A 130 -11.77 3.20 5.47
C VAL A 130 -12.90 3.54 4.51
N ILE A 131 -12.59 4.32 3.49
CA ILE A 131 -13.46 4.64 2.36
C ILE A 131 -12.98 3.80 1.18
N SER A 132 -13.82 2.89 0.70
CA SER A 132 -13.52 2.03 -0.43
C SER A 132 -13.43 2.83 -1.74
N PRO A 133 -12.90 2.24 -2.84
CA PRO A 133 -12.91 2.88 -4.15
C PRO A 133 -14.31 3.25 -4.67
N THR A 134 -15.35 2.57 -4.17
CA THR A 134 -16.76 2.84 -4.51
C THR A 134 -17.44 3.77 -3.50
N GLY A 135 -16.70 4.32 -2.53
CA GLY A 135 -17.23 5.21 -1.50
C GLY A 135 -17.86 4.53 -0.29
N GLY A 136 -17.87 3.20 -0.25
CA GLY A 136 -18.40 2.46 0.90
C GLY A 136 -17.52 2.63 2.12
N ILE A 137 -18.11 2.85 3.29
CA ILE A 137 -17.39 3.14 4.53
C ILE A 137 -17.35 1.87 5.40
N THR A 138 -16.17 1.58 5.93
CA THR A 138 -16.00 0.61 7.02
C THR A 138 -15.18 1.25 8.14
N MET A 139 -15.45 0.84 9.38
CA MET A 139 -14.72 1.35 10.54
C MET A 139 -14.18 0.21 11.38
N PHE A 140 -13.03 0.47 12.00
CA PHE A 140 -12.38 -0.43 12.93
C PHE A 140 -11.94 0.35 14.17
N GLY A 141 -11.88 -0.32 15.31
CA GLY A 141 -11.43 0.28 16.56
C GLY A 141 -10.53 -0.68 17.32
N SER A 142 -9.73 -0.14 18.23
CA SER A 142 -8.96 -0.93 19.18
C SER A 142 -9.60 -0.89 20.56
N LYS A 143 -9.58 -2.02 21.26
CA LYS A 143 -10.01 -2.15 22.67
C LYS A 143 -8.91 -1.72 23.66
N SER A 144 -7.67 -1.56 23.21
CA SER A 144 -6.51 -1.17 24.02
C SER A 144 -5.49 -0.38 23.20
N SER A 145 -4.65 0.44 23.84
CA SER A 145 -3.60 1.21 23.15
C SER A 145 -2.62 0.28 22.42
N GLY A 146 -2.43 0.48 21.12
CA GLY A 146 -1.60 -0.38 20.26
C GLY A 146 -2.16 -1.79 20.01
N GLY A 147 -3.37 -2.11 20.47
CA GLY A 147 -4.04 -3.38 20.25
C GLY A 147 -4.46 -3.61 18.79
N PRO A 148 -5.05 -4.78 18.46
CA PRO A 148 -5.55 -5.07 17.12
C PRO A 148 -6.78 -4.22 16.77
N LEU A 149 -6.92 -3.89 15.48
CA LEU A 149 -8.15 -3.29 14.95
C LEU A 149 -9.23 -4.36 14.77
N LEU A 150 -10.38 -4.10 15.37
CA LEU A 150 -11.57 -4.95 15.32
C LEU A 150 -12.70 -4.21 14.59
N PRO A 151 -13.54 -4.90 13.80
CA PRO A 151 -14.62 -4.25 13.07
C PRO A 151 -15.62 -3.54 13.99
N LEU A 152 -16.08 -2.37 13.57
CA LEU A 152 -17.12 -1.59 14.24
C LEU A 152 -18.41 -1.59 13.43
N VAL A 153 -19.53 -1.48 14.14
CA VAL A 153 -20.87 -1.32 13.56
C VAL A 153 -21.56 -0.13 14.21
N LEU A 154 -22.28 0.65 13.40
CA LEU A 154 -23.15 1.70 13.90
C LEU A 154 -24.47 1.09 14.40
N THR A 155 -25.02 1.68 15.45
CA THR A 155 -26.24 1.23 16.14
C THR A 155 -27.16 2.43 16.42
N ASN A 156 -28.29 2.21 17.09
CA ASN A 156 -29.20 3.28 17.51
C ASN A 156 -29.65 4.21 16.37
N GLY A 157 -29.94 3.63 15.20
CA GLY A 157 -30.41 4.34 14.02
C GLY A 157 -29.33 5.13 13.28
N ASN A 158 -28.06 5.03 13.66
CA ASN A 158 -26.96 5.61 12.89
C ASN A 158 -26.53 4.65 11.77
N ALA A 159 -26.17 5.20 10.62
CA ALA A 159 -25.73 4.46 9.44
C ALA A 159 -24.65 5.23 8.69
N PHE A 160 -23.79 4.51 7.96
CA PHE A 160 -22.81 5.14 7.07
C PHE A 160 -23.47 5.61 5.78
N ASN A 161 -23.07 6.78 5.30
CA ASN A 161 -23.38 7.20 3.95
C ASN A 161 -22.36 6.60 2.95
N THR A 162 -22.50 6.96 1.68
CA THR A 162 -21.49 6.66 0.64
C THR A 162 -20.75 7.95 0.29
N ILE A 163 -19.42 7.92 0.30
CA ILE A 163 -18.58 9.10 0.04
C ILE A 163 -18.05 9.09 -1.38
N SER A 164 -18.29 10.17 -2.13
CA SER A 164 -17.58 10.40 -3.39
C SER A 164 -16.20 11.00 -3.10
N TRP A 165 -15.18 10.15 -3.09
CA TRP A 165 -13.79 10.58 -2.96
C TRP A 165 -13.27 11.07 -4.31
N ASN A 166 -12.73 12.29 -4.35
CA ASN A 166 -12.16 12.86 -5.55
C ASN A 166 -10.93 12.06 -5.98
N THR A 167 -10.96 11.58 -7.23
CA THR A 167 -9.84 10.87 -7.87
C THR A 167 -8.90 11.82 -8.59
N THR A 168 -9.32 13.08 -8.78
CA THR A 168 -8.53 14.19 -9.29
C THR A 168 -8.81 15.43 -8.44
N GLY A 169 -7.76 16.16 -8.05
CA GLY A 169 -7.89 17.30 -7.13
C GLY A 169 -8.04 16.90 -5.65
N ASN A 170 -7.93 17.89 -4.77
CA ASN A 170 -7.98 17.65 -3.32
C ASN A 170 -9.39 17.30 -2.84
N ASN A 171 -9.46 16.55 -1.74
CA ASN A 171 -10.66 16.26 -0.98
C ASN A 171 -10.74 17.22 0.21
N SER A 172 -11.89 17.87 0.40
CA SER A 172 -12.16 18.71 1.57
C SER A 172 -12.84 17.87 2.64
N VAL A 173 -12.25 17.84 3.84
CA VAL A 173 -12.75 17.06 4.98
C VAL A 173 -12.96 18.02 6.14
N THR A 174 -14.20 18.11 6.63
CA THR A 174 -14.58 18.94 7.78
C THR A 174 -15.00 18.05 8.93
N VAL A 175 -14.28 18.10 10.04
CA VAL A 175 -14.58 17.31 11.24
C VAL A 175 -15.52 18.08 12.15
N THR A 176 -16.49 17.37 12.73
CA THR A 176 -17.38 17.85 13.80
C THR A 176 -17.21 16.97 15.03
N GLN A 177 -17.54 17.52 16.21
CA GLN A 177 -17.57 16.83 17.49
C GLN A 177 -18.73 17.38 18.34
N ASN A 178 -19.43 16.51 19.08
CA ASN A 178 -20.26 16.96 20.21
C ASN A 178 -19.34 17.26 21.40
N VAL A 179 -19.38 18.49 21.91
CA VAL A 179 -18.52 18.91 23.03
C VAL A 179 -19.14 18.54 24.36
N VAL A 180 -18.57 17.55 25.04
CA VAL A 180 -18.93 17.14 26.40
C VAL A 180 -17.68 16.90 27.21
N GLY A 181 -17.38 17.82 28.14
CA GLY A 181 -16.12 17.80 28.87
C GLY A 181 -14.92 18.08 27.95
N PRO A 182 -13.73 17.53 28.25
CA PRO A 182 -12.63 17.51 27.29
C PRO A 182 -13.07 16.81 26.00
N THR A 183 -12.77 17.44 24.87
CA THR A 183 -13.13 16.90 23.55
C THR A 183 -11.95 17.18 22.62
N ARG A 184 -11.45 16.15 21.94
CA ARG A 184 -10.34 16.20 21.00
C ARG A 184 -10.41 15.11 19.95
N ILE A 185 -9.75 15.34 18.84
CA ILE A 185 -9.49 14.32 17.84
C ILE A 185 -8.16 14.62 17.17
N SER A 186 -7.35 13.60 16.91
CA SER A 186 -6.14 13.75 16.10
C SER A 186 -5.87 12.51 15.26
N GLY A 187 -5.20 12.69 14.12
CA GLY A 187 -4.98 11.59 13.20
C GLY A 187 -4.21 11.94 11.94
N TYR A 188 -4.19 10.99 11.02
CA TYR A 188 -3.54 11.08 9.72
C TYR A 188 -4.37 10.42 8.62
N GLY A 189 -4.44 11.07 7.47
CA GLY A 189 -5.04 10.51 6.26
C GLY A 189 -4.00 9.90 5.34
N SER A 190 -4.34 8.78 4.69
CA SER A 190 -3.54 8.17 3.63
C SER A 190 -4.45 7.44 2.65
N GLY A 191 -4.05 7.29 1.40
CA GLY A 191 -4.84 6.50 0.45
C GLY A 191 -3.99 5.77 -0.55
N LYS A 192 -4.64 5.22 -1.58
CA LYS A 192 -3.98 4.35 -2.55
C LYS A 192 -4.36 4.70 -3.97
N ASN A 193 -3.38 4.64 -4.86
CA ASN A 193 -3.60 4.70 -6.30
C ASN A 193 -3.33 3.35 -6.94
N THR A 194 -4.19 2.94 -7.86
CA THR A 194 -3.96 1.79 -8.73
C THR A 194 -2.74 2.05 -9.62
N VAL A 195 -1.92 1.02 -9.77
CA VAL A 195 -0.80 0.99 -10.69
C VAL A 195 -0.81 -0.32 -11.46
N PRO A 196 -0.19 -0.36 -12.65
CA PRO A 196 0.02 -1.62 -13.35
C PRO A 196 0.72 -2.64 -12.44
N CYS A 197 0.19 -3.85 -12.37
CA CYS A 197 0.86 -4.92 -11.66
C CYS A 197 2.17 -5.29 -12.36
N HIS A 198 3.22 -5.48 -11.57
CA HIS A 198 4.48 -6.04 -12.04
C HIS A 198 4.55 -7.51 -11.61
N CYS A 199 4.92 -8.39 -12.52
CA CYS A 199 5.19 -9.77 -12.17
C CYS A 199 6.48 -9.83 -11.35
N THR A 200 6.38 -10.42 -10.16
CA THR A 200 7.54 -10.81 -9.35
C THR A 200 7.47 -12.31 -9.19
N GLN A 201 8.50 -13.03 -9.63
CA GLN A 201 8.64 -14.43 -9.28
C GLN A 201 9.16 -14.49 -7.85
N PRO A 202 8.42 -15.10 -6.88
CA PRO A 202 8.96 -15.29 -5.54
C PRO A 202 10.27 -16.08 -5.62
N GLY A 203 11.23 -15.75 -4.76
CA GLY A 203 12.47 -16.52 -4.68
C GLY A 203 12.16 -17.99 -4.38
N ALA A 204 12.77 -18.91 -5.14
CA ALA A 204 12.64 -20.33 -4.86
C ALA A 204 13.30 -20.66 -3.52
N ALA A 205 12.52 -21.20 -2.58
CA ALA A 205 13.04 -21.72 -1.32
C ALA A 205 13.65 -23.13 -1.52
N GLY A 206 14.69 -23.46 -0.76
CA GLY A 206 15.33 -24.78 -0.76
C GLY A 206 16.83 -24.74 -1.05
N THR A 207 17.39 -25.91 -1.39
CA THR A 207 18.80 -26.06 -1.72
C THR A 207 19.16 -25.27 -2.99
N PRO A 208 20.26 -24.50 -3.01
CA PRO A 208 20.72 -23.83 -4.20
C PRO A 208 20.88 -24.79 -5.39
N ALA A 209 20.33 -24.41 -6.54
CA ALA A 209 20.43 -25.19 -7.77
C ALA A 209 21.81 -25.05 -8.43
N GLY A 210 22.58 -24.04 -8.02
CA GLY A 210 23.94 -23.83 -8.45
C GLY A 210 24.62 -22.72 -7.66
N PHE A 211 25.91 -22.54 -7.95
CA PHE A 211 26.73 -21.51 -7.33
C PHE A 211 27.32 -20.59 -8.40
N THR A 212 27.61 -19.36 -7.98
CA THR A 212 28.08 -18.31 -8.87
C THR A 212 29.51 -18.58 -9.31
N LYS A 213 29.76 -18.55 -10.61
CA LYS A 213 31.08 -18.87 -11.20
C LYS A 213 31.92 -17.63 -11.52
N MET A 214 31.32 -16.45 -11.51
CA MET A 214 31.96 -15.18 -11.84
C MET A 214 31.77 -14.18 -10.71
N GLY A 215 32.85 -13.53 -10.29
CA GLY A 215 32.77 -12.47 -9.31
C GLY A 215 33.73 -11.33 -9.63
N ILE A 216 33.38 -10.13 -9.21
CA ILE A 216 34.24 -8.94 -9.21
C ILE A 216 34.37 -8.48 -7.77
N LEU A 217 35.62 -8.40 -7.28
CA LEU A 217 35.95 -8.02 -5.90
C LEU A 217 36.86 -6.78 -5.93
N THR A 218 36.52 -5.78 -5.12
CA THR A 218 37.40 -4.60 -4.92
C THR A 218 38.01 -4.56 -3.52
N LYS A 219 37.66 -5.51 -2.65
CA LYS A 219 38.23 -5.65 -1.30
C LYS A 219 39.64 -6.25 -1.39
N GLY A 220 40.50 -5.90 -0.43
CA GLY A 220 41.87 -6.45 -0.35
C GLY A 220 41.94 -7.96 -0.06
N SER A 221 40.86 -8.54 0.48
CA SER A 221 40.72 -9.96 0.77
C SER A 221 39.30 -10.45 0.50
N LYS A 222 39.16 -11.74 0.19
CA LYS A 222 37.86 -12.40 0.01
C LYS A 222 37.09 -12.39 1.32
N THR A 223 35.79 -12.05 1.27
CA THR A 223 34.91 -12.02 2.45
C THR A 223 34.56 -13.43 2.95
N VAL A 224 34.56 -14.42 2.05
CA VAL A 224 34.17 -15.81 2.35
C VAL A 224 35.12 -16.81 1.66
N THR A 225 35.31 -17.97 2.28
CA THR A 225 36.07 -19.09 1.70
C THR A 225 35.42 -19.54 0.40
N ASN A 226 36.24 -19.94 -0.58
CA ASN A 226 35.80 -20.39 -1.91
C ASN A 226 34.95 -19.37 -2.69
N TRP A 227 35.09 -18.08 -2.42
CA TRP A 227 34.49 -17.02 -3.24
C TRP A 227 35.03 -17.08 -4.68
N PRO A 228 34.18 -16.94 -5.72
CA PRO A 228 32.73 -16.61 -5.69
C PRO A 228 31.79 -17.83 -5.61
N GLU A 229 32.32 -19.05 -5.68
CA GLU A 229 31.57 -20.31 -5.75
C GLU A 229 30.84 -20.67 -4.45
N SER A 230 31.02 -19.91 -3.38
CA SER A 230 30.21 -20.02 -2.16
C SER A 230 28.94 -19.17 -2.21
N VAL A 231 28.74 -18.34 -3.24
CA VAL A 231 27.53 -17.51 -3.40
C VAL A 231 26.49 -18.26 -4.23
N PRO A 232 25.36 -18.68 -3.64
CA PRO A 232 24.36 -19.48 -4.33
C PRO A 232 23.55 -18.68 -5.35
N ASN A 233 23.15 -19.33 -6.44
CA ASN A 233 22.18 -18.86 -7.45
C ASN A 233 22.45 -17.49 -8.10
N GLY A 234 23.66 -16.94 -7.99
CA GLY A 234 24.07 -15.72 -8.70
C GLY A 234 24.62 -16.05 -10.10
N HIS A 235 24.37 -15.16 -11.06
CA HIS A 235 25.08 -15.17 -12.34
C HIS A 235 26.44 -14.48 -12.24
N ILE A 236 26.50 -13.36 -11.51
CA ILE A 236 27.70 -12.58 -11.22
C ILE A 236 27.61 -12.09 -9.77
N VAL A 237 28.70 -12.18 -9.01
CA VAL A 237 28.82 -11.55 -7.68
C VAL A 237 29.62 -10.26 -7.79
N LEU A 238 29.09 -9.15 -7.27
CA LEU A 238 29.87 -7.92 -7.07
C LEU A 238 30.08 -7.74 -5.58
N ASP A 239 31.34 -7.72 -5.13
CA ASP A 239 31.67 -7.58 -3.71
C ASP A 239 32.62 -6.39 -3.49
N ALA A 240 32.13 -5.38 -2.78
CA ALA A 240 32.83 -4.16 -2.46
C ALA A 240 32.48 -3.70 -1.04
N SER A 241 33.43 -3.09 -0.33
CA SER A 241 33.22 -2.49 0.99
C SER A 241 32.62 -1.09 0.90
N ASP A 242 33.04 -0.32 -0.10
CA ASP A 242 32.84 1.13 -0.19
C ASP A 242 32.80 1.64 -1.64
N LYS A 243 32.66 0.74 -2.63
CA LYS A 243 32.62 1.06 -4.07
C LYS A 243 31.28 0.65 -4.68
N GLY A 244 30.84 1.38 -5.70
CA GLY A 244 29.63 1.08 -6.46
C GLY A 244 29.94 0.62 -7.89
N MET A 245 29.00 -0.10 -8.51
CA MET A 245 29.00 -0.35 -9.95
C MET A 245 28.42 0.86 -10.66
N VAL A 246 29.21 1.50 -11.52
CA VAL A 246 28.75 2.59 -12.38
C VAL A 246 28.72 2.09 -13.81
N ILE A 247 27.57 2.22 -14.46
CA ILE A 247 27.42 1.95 -15.90
C ILE A 247 27.72 3.22 -16.68
N SER A 248 28.17 3.12 -17.93
CA SER A 248 28.49 4.29 -18.75
C SER A 248 27.26 5.17 -18.97
N HIS A 249 27.39 6.47 -18.68
CA HIS A 249 26.35 7.47 -18.94
C HIS A 249 26.64 8.18 -20.27
N MET A 250 25.63 8.34 -21.12
CA MET A 250 25.78 9.05 -22.40
C MET A 250 24.45 9.57 -22.95
N THR A 251 24.51 10.54 -23.85
CA THR A 251 23.34 11.03 -24.59
C THR A 251 22.92 10.05 -25.68
N THR A 252 21.72 10.25 -26.23
CA THR A 252 21.19 9.50 -27.36
C THR A 252 22.08 9.64 -28.59
N ALA A 253 22.63 10.83 -28.83
CA ALA A 253 23.55 11.09 -29.94
C ALA A 253 24.86 10.32 -29.77
N GLN A 254 25.46 10.36 -28.57
CA GLN A 254 26.68 9.60 -28.26
C GLN A 254 26.49 8.09 -28.41
N ARG A 255 25.37 7.56 -27.89
CA ARG A 255 25.00 6.14 -28.07
C ARG A 255 24.88 5.77 -29.55
N ASN A 256 24.24 6.61 -30.36
CA ASN A 256 24.04 6.34 -31.79
C ASN A 256 25.34 6.35 -32.60
N ALA A 257 26.39 7.01 -32.10
CA ALA A 257 27.72 7.00 -32.70
C ALA A 257 28.53 5.73 -32.38
N LEU A 258 28.04 4.88 -31.47
CA LEU A 258 28.68 3.60 -31.17
C LEU A 258 28.45 2.59 -32.30
N VAL A 259 29.35 1.62 -32.40
CA VAL A 259 29.09 0.33 -33.06
C VAL A 259 28.61 -0.64 -31.97
N PRO A 260 27.29 -0.82 -31.77
CA PRO A 260 26.79 -1.54 -30.62
C PRO A 260 26.96 -3.05 -30.76
N VAL A 261 27.27 -3.72 -29.65
CA VAL A 261 27.34 -5.19 -29.54
C VAL A 261 26.24 -5.69 -28.60
N GLU A 262 25.66 -6.84 -28.91
CA GLU A 262 24.62 -7.47 -28.08
C GLU A 262 25.07 -7.60 -26.63
N GLY A 263 24.21 -7.21 -25.70
CA GLY A 263 24.51 -7.21 -24.27
C GLY A 263 25.10 -5.89 -23.74
N MET A 264 25.44 -4.91 -24.59
CA MET A 264 25.88 -3.60 -24.12
C MET A 264 24.82 -2.89 -23.27
N LEU A 265 25.26 -2.36 -22.13
CA LEU A 265 24.43 -1.70 -21.12
C LEU A 265 24.92 -0.26 -20.89
N ILE A 266 24.00 0.71 -20.95
CA ILE A 266 24.30 2.13 -20.70
C ILE A 266 23.19 2.78 -19.88
N TYR A 267 23.45 3.94 -19.30
CA TYR A 267 22.42 4.89 -18.88
C TYR A 267 22.30 6.01 -19.91
N ASN A 268 21.13 6.16 -20.53
CA ASN A 268 20.86 7.25 -21.46
C ASN A 268 20.35 8.47 -20.70
N THR A 269 21.09 9.58 -20.77
CA THR A 269 20.77 10.79 -20.01
C THR A 269 19.58 11.58 -20.58
N ASP A 270 19.32 11.47 -21.88
CA ASP A 270 18.20 12.17 -22.53
C ASP A 270 16.88 11.43 -22.25
N LEU A 271 16.90 10.10 -22.33
CA LEU A 271 15.75 9.23 -22.08
C LEU A 271 15.57 8.87 -20.61
N LYS A 272 16.55 9.21 -19.76
CA LYS A 272 16.59 8.97 -18.32
C LYS A 272 16.34 7.50 -17.93
N CYS A 273 16.92 6.57 -18.70
CA CYS A 273 16.70 5.13 -18.52
C CYS A 273 17.98 4.33 -18.73
N VAL A 274 18.07 3.16 -18.08
CA VAL A 274 19.09 2.15 -18.42
C VAL A 274 18.68 1.47 -19.72
N GLN A 275 19.56 1.45 -20.72
CA GLN A 275 19.32 0.80 -22.01
C GLN A 275 20.20 -0.44 -22.19
N LEU A 276 19.60 -1.49 -22.74
CA LEU A 276 20.30 -2.70 -23.18
C LEU A 276 20.21 -2.80 -24.70
N TYR A 277 21.34 -3.04 -25.38
CA TYR A 277 21.34 -3.38 -26.79
C TYR A 277 21.08 -4.87 -27.00
N ARG A 278 20.02 -5.20 -27.75
CA ARG A 278 19.52 -6.56 -27.94
C ARG A 278 19.76 -7.12 -29.35
N GLY A 279 20.52 -6.41 -30.18
CA GLY A 279 20.81 -6.83 -31.55
C GLY A 279 19.63 -6.65 -32.50
N SER A 280 19.74 -7.27 -33.67
CA SER A 280 18.74 -7.17 -34.75
C SER A 280 17.65 -8.25 -34.69
N ALA A 281 17.85 -9.30 -33.89
CA ALA A 281 16.95 -10.46 -33.82
C ALA A 281 16.86 -11.04 -32.39
N PRO A 282 16.25 -10.33 -31.43
CA PRO A 282 16.12 -10.80 -30.05
C PRO A 282 15.27 -12.07 -29.93
N ALA A 283 15.72 -13.05 -29.13
CA ALA A 283 15.11 -14.38 -29.04
C ALA A 283 13.75 -14.45 -28.34
N ILE A 284 13.45 -13.53 -27.41
CA ILE A 284 12.24 -13.59 -26.57
C ILE A 284 11.11 -12.69 -27.11
N ASP A 285 11.46 -11.56 -27.72
CA ASP A 285 10.49 -10.57 -28.16
C ASP A 285 11.07 -9.74 -29.30
N ALA A 286 10.62 -10.04 -30.51
CA ALA A 286 11.05 -9.40 -31.75
C ALA A 286 10.84 -7.88 -31.76
N ALA A 287 9.91 -7.35 -30.95
CA ALA A 287 9.69 -5.92 -30.84
C ALA A 287 10.83 -5.20 -30.10
N ARG A 288 11.62 -5.91 -29.28
CA ARG A 288 12.73 -5.36 -28.51
C ARG A 288 14.05 -5.40 -29.27
N THR A 289 14.04 -4.91 -30.51
CA THR A 289 15.20 -4.84 -31.41
C THR A 289 16.03 -3.59 -31.11
N GLY A 290 17.36 -3.70 -31.18
CA GLY A 290 18.30 -2.59 -30.96
C GLY A 290 18.35 -2.11 -29.51
N TRP A 291 18.52 -0.79 -29.32
CA TRP A 291 18.59 -0.16 -27.99
C TRP A 291 17.21 0.01 -27.37
N ASN A 292 17.00 -0.61 -26.22
CA ASN A 292 15.72 -0.55 -25.51
C ASN A 292 15.93 -0.15 -24.05
N CYS A 293 15.08 0.73 -23.51
CA CYS A 293 15.04 0.94 -22.06
C CYS A 293 14.64 -0.37 -21.37
N ILE A 294 15.35 -0.73 -20.29
CA ILE A 294 14.96 -1.87 -19.47
C ILE A 294 13.67 -1.50 -18.73
N SER A 295 12.59 -2.21 -19.04
CA SER A 295 11.33 -2.15 -18.31
C SER A 295 11.15 -3.42 -17.49
N ARG A 296 10.41 -3.30 -16.38
CA ARG A 296 9.94 -4.47 -15.63
C ARG A 296 8.87 -5.15 -16.48
N GLY A 297 9.13 -6.38 -16.90
CA GLY A 297 8.22 -7.18 -17.72
C GLY A 297 7.89 -8.51 -17.04
N CYS A 298 6.82 -9.15 -17.52
CA CYS A 298 6.48 -10.51 -17.16
C CYS A 298 7.13 -11.44 -18.18
N ASN A 299 8.13 -12.22 -17.75
CA ASN A 299 8.83 -13.16 -18.62
C ASN A 299 8.27 -14.59 -18.49
N GLU A 300 7.25 -14.79 -17.66
CA GLU A 300 6.51 -16.05 -17.58
C GLU A 300 5.39 -16.00 -18.62
N ASN A 301 5.38 -16.98 -19.53
CA ASN A 301 4.28 -17.14 -20.48
C ASN A 301 2.96 -17.27 -19.70
N ARG A 302 1.96 -16.47 -20.08
CA ARG A 302 0.58 -16.64 -19.62
C ARG A 302 0.04 -18.02 -19.97
#